data_AF-A0A955RL49-F1
#
_entry.id   AF-A0A955RL49-F1
#
_cell.length_a   1.000
_cell.length_b   1.000
_cell.length_c   1.000
_cell.angle_alpha   90.00
_cell.angle_beta   90.00
_cell.angle_gamma   90.00
#
_symmetry.space_group_name_H-M   'P 1'
#
loop_
_entity.id
_entity.type
_entity.pdbx_description
1 polymer ?
#
loop_
_entity_poly.entity_id
_entity_poly.type
_entity_poly.pdbx_seq_one_letter_code
_entity_poly.pdbx_strand_id
1 'polypeptide(L)'
;MSSQTVTEKLQEAPTNPGCYIWKDSHGDVLYVGKAVNIKNRVNSYINNYKRLDPKIQNMVDLADDVEFYTVDTEIEALILETNLIKKYKPKYNRLMKDDKNYSWLMIDWYNPYPVPRIVREKKNKKAEYYGPYPQRFPVFKVLRSLRKVFPYCNHLPRGINSKKNFQDKPCFNYHIGLCSGICAGIISKTEHRKNIKGIRDFFKGKKLTMIDEFRADMKKFAQEMQFEKAAELRDKVKDLEYVTQHIKVDKDMDEEALKKMKKDLRERALDELLEKLQLDNSAQFKIECYDISNIQGTNATGSMVVFVDGKPDKALYRKFKIKTKSTPDDFHMMREVLTRRLKYLSGSKSSEKNDKSFSIQPDLIIVDGGKGQLTSAYSILNEYGLIDSVPLIGLAKREEEIFRVIDTEPYEFEKIRLKRRSEALYLIQRIRDEAHRFAIGYHRTLRSKGQIKSILDDIPGVGEITKKRLFEAFGSVESMKKATNREMEAIVRNKRTSQALLKVLKKV
;
A
#
# COMPACT_ATOMS: atom_id res chain seq x y z
N MET A 1 17.63 -19.84 47.50
CA MET A 1 16.46 -19.75 46.59
C MET A 1 16.92 -20.25 45.24
N SER A 2 16.34 -21.35 44.75
CA SER A 2 16.79 -22.03 43.52
C SER A 2 16.79 -21.05 42.34
N SER A 3 17.95 -20.81 41.74
CA SER A 3 18.05 -20.06 40.49
C SER A 3 17.42 -20.91 39.39
N GLN A 4 16.23 -20.55 38.91
CA GLN A 4 15.61 -21.21 37.76
C GLN A 4 16.60 -21.22 36.59
N THR A 5 16.71 -22.36 35.90
CA THR A 5 17.58 -22.46 34.73
C THR A 5 16.97 -21.69 33.55
N VAL A 6 17.81 -21.21 32.61
CA VAL A 6 17.33 -20.54 31.39
C VAL A 6 16.28 -21.37 30.66
N THR A 7 16.46 -22.69 30.61
CA THR A 7 15.54 -23.62 29.96
C THR A 7 14.16 -23.62 30.61
N GLU A 8 14.08 -23.56 31.94
CA GLU A 8 12.80 -23.47 32.68
C GLU A 8 12.08 -22.16 32.36
N LYS A 9 12.81 -21.03 32.40
CA LYS A 9 12.24 -19.71 32.08
C LYS A 9 11.72 -19.64 30.64
N LEU A 10 12.39 -20.30 29.69
CA LEU A 10 11.94 -20.35 28.30
C LEU A 10 10.62 -21.13 28.13
N GLN A 11 10.35 -22.15 28.94
CA GLN A 11 9.07 -22.86 28.94
C GLN A 11 7.91 -22.03 29.49
N GLU A 12 8.21 -21.19 30.50
CA GLU A 12 7.27 -20.26 31.14
C GLU A 12 7.06 -18.95 30.36
N ALA A 13 7.70 -18.80 29.20
CA ALA A 13 7.62 -17.57 28.41
C ALA A 13 6.16 -17.22 28.03
N PRO A 14 5.76 -15.93 28.14
CA PRO A 14 4.40 -15.50 27.86
C PRO A 14 4.07 -15.49 26.35
N THR A 15 2.79 -15.56 26.00
CA THR A 15 2.32 -15.47 24.61
C THR A 15 2.03 -14.02 24.17
N ASN A 16 1.89 -13.10 25.13
CA ASN A 16 1.57 -11.67 24.94
C ASN A 16 2.68 -10.85 24.23
N PRO A 17 2.33 -9.63 23.75
CA PRO A 17 3.22 -8.58 23.32
C PRO A 17 4.56 -8.56 23.97
N GLY A 18 5.68 -8.29 23.32
CA GLY A 18 6.70 -7.57 24.08
C GLY A 18 8.13 -7.93 23.78
N CYS A 19 8.96 -7.79 24.81
CA CYS A 19 10.40 -7.89 24.71
C CYS A 19 10.92 -9.02 25.58
N TYR A 20 11.96 -9.68 25.08
CA TYR A 20 12.76 -10.63 25.83
C TYR A 20 14.20 -10.12 25.89
N ILE A 21 14.86 -10.35 27.02
CA ILE A 21 16.21 -9.87 27.30
C ILE A 21 17.07 -11.06 27.70
N TRP A 22 18.16 -11.31 26.98
CA TRP A 22 19.17 -12.30 27.34
C TRP A 22 20.29 -11.64 28.13
N LYS A 23 20.72 -12.28 29.22
CA LYS A 23 21.79 -11.80 30.09
C LYS A 23 22.83 -12.89 30.33
N ASP A 24 24.06 -12.50 30.62
CA ASP A 24 25.10 -13.42 31.09
C ASP A 24 24.99 -13.67 32.61
N SER A 25 25.87 -14.54 33.13
CA SER A 25 25.99 -14.87 34.56
C SER A 25 26.27 -13.68 35.47
N HIS A 26 26.73 -12.54 34.94
CA HIS A 26 26.98 -11.33 35.71
C HIS A 26 25.77 -10.37 35.69
N GLY A 27 24.71 -10.74 34.96
CA GLY A 27 23.50 -9.93 34.79
C GLY A 27 23.62 -8.87 33.71
N ASP A 28 24.71 -8.86 32.94
CA ASP A 28 24.90 -7.91 31.84
C ASP A 28 24.03 -8.29 30.65
N VAL A 29 23.37 -7.28 30.07
CA VAL A 29 22.42 -7.51 28.96
C VAL A 29 23.18 -7.77 27.66
N LEU A 30 23.08 -9.02 27.18
CA LEU A 30 23.69 -9.48 25.93
C LEU A 30 22.86 -9.08 24.71
N TYR A 31 21.53 -9.28 24.78
CA TYR A 31 20.61 -9.04 23.69
C TYR A 31 19.20 -8.68 24.17
N VAL A 32 18.54 -7.78 23.45
CA VAL A 32 17.11 -7.46 23.59
C VAL A 32 16.45 -7.73 22.25
N GLY A 33 15.35 -8.49 22.25
CA GLY A 33 14.54 -8.70 21.06
C GLY A 33 13.05 -8.48 21.32
N LYS A 34 12.32 -8.03 20.29
CA LYS A 34 10.85 -8.00 20.30
C LYS A 34 10.24 -9.27 19.73
N ALA A 35 9.04 -9.58 20.17
CA ALA A 35 8.20 -10.58 19.54
C ALA A 35 6.75 -10.10 19.46
N VAL A 36 6.04 -10.62 18.45
CA VAL A 36 4.59 -10.79 18.56
C VAL A 36 4.44 -11.83 19.67
N ASN A 37 4.50 -13.13 19.44
CA ASN A 37 4.46 -14.12 20.53
C ASN A 37 5.87 -14.38 21.13
N ILE A 38 6.09 -13.99 22.40
CA ILE A 38 7.40 -14.14 23.08
C ILE A 38 7.77 -15.63 23.18
N LYS A 39 6.87 -16.50 23.64
CA LYS A 39 7.08 -17.95 23.76
C LYS A 39 7.57 -18.59 22.46
N ASN A 40 6.86 -18.37 21.36
CA ASN A 40 7.24 -18.93 20.05
C ASN A 40 8.60 -18.39 19.61
N ARG A 41 8.86 -17.10 19.87
CA ARG A 41 10.10 -16.47 19.45
C ARG A 41 11.30 -17.02 20.22
N VAL A 42 11.22 -17.13 21.53
CA VAL A 42 12.36 -17.59 22.34
C VAL A 42 12.62 -19.09 22.14
N ASN A 43 11.57 -19.90 21.99
CA ASN A 43 11.70 -21.31 21.63
C ASN A 43 12.34 -21.53 20.24
N SER A 44 12.22 -20.57 19.32
CA SER A 44 12.88 -20.67 18.01
C SER A 44 14.40 -20.68 18.10
N TYR A 45 14.99 -20.10 19.17
CA TYR A 45 16.43 -20.13 19.37
C TYR A 45 16.93 -21.51 19.80
N ILE A 46 16.11 -22.27 20.55
CA ILE A 46 16.45 -23.64 20.96
C ILE A 46 16.17 -24.62 19.82
N ASN A 47 14.94 -24.61 19.30
CA ASN A 47 14.46 -25.61 18.34
C ASN A 47 15.22 -25.56 17.00
N ASN A 48 15.72 -24.39 16.62
CA ASN A 48 16.48 -24.21 15.38
C ASN A 48 17.95 -23.89 15.65
N TYR A 49 18.49 -24.20 16.84
CA TYR A 49 19.83 -23.80 17.26
C TYR A 49 20.92 -24.07 16.19
N LYS A 50 20.93 -25.28 15.62
CA LYS A 50 21.89 -25.68 14.56
C LYS A 50 21.79 -24.89 13.25
N ARG A 51 20.67 -24.19 13.00
CA ARG A 51 20.40 -23.38 11.80
C ARG A 51 20.56 -21.88 12.03
N LEU A 52 20.87 -21.45 13.26
CA LEU A 52 21.07 -20.04 13.58
C LEU A 52 22.40 -19.53 13.02
N ASP A 53 22.46 -18.22 12.80
CA ASP A 53 23.72 -17.54 12.49
C ASP A 53 24.74 -17.76 13.64
N PRO A 54 26.03 -18.00 13.33
CA PRO A 54 27.06 -18.27 14.36
C PRO A 54 27.15 -17.19 15.45
N LYS A 55 26.84 -15.93 15.15
CA LYS A 55 26.84 -14.85 16.16
C LYS A 55 25.67 -14.98 17.13
N ILE A 56 24.53 -15.49 16.66
CA ILE A 56 23.35 -15.75 17.49
C ILE A 56 23.60 -16.97 18.37
N GLN A 57 24.22 -18.04 17.84
CA GLN A 57 24.61 -19.22 18.64
C GLN A 57 25.48 -18.80 19.81
N ASN A 58 26.58 -18.09 19.55
CA ASN A 58 27.47 -17.57 20.59
C ASN A 58 26.75 -16.68 21.63
N MET A 59 25.70 -15.96 21.24
CA MET A 59 24.93 -15.14 22.18
C MET A 59 24.09 -16.00 23.12
N VAL A 60 23.43 -17.03 22.57
CA VAL A 60 22.62 -17.98 23.34
C VAL A 60 23.51 -18.80 24.27
N ASP A 61 24.69 -19.20 23.82
CA ASP A 61 25.64 -19.99 24.62
C ASP A 61 26.21 -19.23 25.81
N LEU A 62 26.35 -17.91 25.68
CA LEU A 62 26.80 -17.04 26.77
C LEU A 62 25.67 -16.60 27.71
N ALA A 63 24.42 -16.92 27.39
CA ALA A 63 23.29 -16.44 28.16
C ALA A 63 22.96 -17.39 29.32
N ASP A 64 22.99 -16.86 30.54
CA ASP A 64 22.66 -17.55 31.78
C ASP A 64 21.29 -17.12 32.35
N ASP A 65 20.67 -16.08 31.79
CA ASP A 65 19.33 -15.65 32.16
C ASP A 65 18.53 -15.06 30.99
N VAL A 66 17.19 -15.17 31.10
CA VAL A 66 16.24 -14.54 30.18
C VAL A 66 15.09 -13.87 30.94
N GLU A 67 14.80 -12.61 30.61
CA GLU A 67 13.67 -11.84 31.17
C GLU A 67 12.63 -11.49 30.12
N PHE A 68 11.36 -11.40 30.52
CA PHE A 68 10.25 -11.05 29.63
C PHE A 68 9.51 -9.81 30.13
N TYR A 69 9.17 -8.93 29.21
CA TYR A 69 8.36 -7.75 29.45
C TYR A 69 7.17 -7.77 28.50
N THR A 70 5.97 -7.96 29.05
CA THR A 70 4.75 -8.02 28.25
C THR A 70 4.12 -6.65 28.04
N VAL A 71 3.43 -6.49 26.92
CA VAL A 71 2.66 -5.28 26.57
C VAL A 71 1.36 -5.67 25.86
N ASP A 72 0.42 -4.75 25.73
CA ASP A 72 -0.87 -5.05 25.12
C ASP A 72 -0.80 -5.13 23.58
N THR A 73 0.19 -4.48 22.96
CA THR A 73 0.23 -4.28 21.49
C THR A 73 1.63 -4.50 20.89
N GLU A 74 1.70 -4.92 19.62
CA GLU A 74 3.00 -5.06 18.91
C GLU A 74 3.75 -3.73 18.81
N ILE A 75 3.02 -2.63 18.67
CA ILE A 75 3.60 -1.28 18.59
C ILE A 75 4.25 -0.90 19.93
N GLU A 76 3.62 -1.22 21.07
CA GLU A 76 4.23 -1.01 22.38
C GLU A 76 5.47 -1.89 22.58
N ALA A 77 5.47 -3.12 22.02
CA ALA A 77 6.61 -4.03 22.13
C ALA A 77 7.82 -3.45 21.39
N LEU A 78 7.57 -2.85 20.23
CA LEU A 78 8.57 -2.16 19.42
C LEU A 78 9.13 -0.91 20.13
N ILE A 79 8.26 -0.11 20.78
CA ILE A 79 8.68 1.06 21.56
C ILE A 79 9.51 0.62 22.76
N LEU A 80 9.06 -0.42 23.47
CA LEU A 80 9.74 -0.97 24.63
C LEU A 80 11.14 -1.52 24.27
N GLU A 81 11.24 -2.32 23.20
CA GLU A 81 12.52 -2.86 22.70
C GLU A 81 13.53 -1.74 22.48
N THR A 82 13.07 -0.67 21.84
CA THR A 82 13.90 0.51 21.57
C THR A 82 14.42 1.14 22.86
N ASN A 83 13.55 1.30 23.86
CA ASN A 83 13.92 1.91 25.13
C ASN A 83 14.91 1.03 25.90
N LEU A 84 14.69 -0.29 25.90
CA LEU A 84 15.59 -1.27 26.51
C LEU A 84 16.96 -1.30 25.80
N ILE A 85 17.01 -1.30 24.47
CA ILE A 85 18.28 -1.23 23.70
C ILE A 85 19.01 0.09 23.98
N LYS A 86 18.32 1.23 24.09
CA LYS A 86 18.95 2.51 24.43
C LYS A 86 19.50 2.52 25.86
N LYS A 87 18.75 1.93 26.79
CA LYS A 87 19.10 1.85 28.21
C LYS A 87 20.34 0.97 28.40
N TYR A 88 20.33 -0.23 27.85
CA TYR A 88 21.34 -1.25 28.14
C TYR A 88 22.46 -1.34 27.09
N LYS A 89 22.26 -0.78 25.88
CA LYS A 89 23.21 -0.82 24.74
C LYS A 89 23.87 -2.20 24.55
N PRO A 90 23.07 -3.28 24.38
CA PRO A 90 23.57 -4.65 24.43
C PRO A 90 24.63 -4.93 23.35
N LYS A 91 25.60 -5.79 23.66
CA LYS A 91 26.72 -6.13 22.75
C LYS A 91 26.19 -6.68 21.42
N TYR A 92 25.27 -7.65 21.46
CA TYR A 92 24.79 -8.33 20.26
C TYR A 92 23.81 -7.49 19.44
N ASN A 93 23.02 -6.59 20.05
CA ASN A 93 22.21 -5.63 19.28
C ASN A 93 23.06 -4.59 18.51
N ARG A 94 24.29 -4.31 18.95
CA ARG A 94 25.23 -3.44 18.22
C ARG A 94 25.89 -4.18 17.05
N LEU A 95 26.32 -5.42 17.27
CA LEU A 95 26.99 -6.27 16.29
C LEU A 95 26.05 -6.79 15.19
N MET A 96 24.76 -6.94 15.48
CA MET A 96 23.72 -7.41 14.54
C MET A 96 22.97 -6.26 13.84
N LYS A 97 23.57 -5.07 13.76
CA LYS A 97 23.07 -4.00 12.90
C LYS A 97 23.32 -4.36 11.44
N ASP A 98 22.37 -5.06 10.84
CA ASP A 98 22.09 -4.79 9.43
C ASP A 98 21.67 -3.31 9.32
N ASP A 99 22.04 -2.67 8.19
CA ASP A 99 21.60 -1.32 7.82
C ASP A 99 20.07 -1.26 7.65
N LYS A 100 19.36 -1.26 8.78
CA LYS A 100 17.91 -1.30 8.82
C LYS A 100 17.38 0.11 8.65
N ASN A 101 16.64 0.27 7.55
CA ASN A 101 15.98 1.48 7.06
C ASN A 101 14.78 1.88 7.95
N TYR A 102 15.02 2.06 9.25
CA TYR A 102 13.99 2.38 10.24
C TYR A 102 13.40 3.78 10.01
N SER A 103 12.08 3.89 10.15
CA SER A 103 11.38 5.17 10.12
C SER A 103 11.06 5.65 11.53
N TRP A 104 11.11 6.96 11.76
CA TRP A 104 10.71 7.62 13.00
C TRP A 104 9.61 8.61 12.71
N LEU A 105 8.63 8.71 13.60
CA LEU A 105 7.75 9.85 13.65
C LEU A 105 8.46 10.97 14.43
N MET A 106 8.76 12.08 13.78
CA MET A 106 9.40 13.25 14.34
C MET A 106 8.35 14.35 14.56
N ILE A 107 8.37 14.96 15.74
CA ILE A 107 7.64 16.20 16.04
C ILE A 107 8.67 17.20 16.59
N ASP A 108 8.98 18.23 15.79
CA ASP A 108 9.84 19.32 16.24
C ASP A 108 9.03 20.30 17.10
N TRP A 109 9.06 20.10 18.41
CA TRP A 109 8.25 20.89 19.35
C TRP A 109 8.76 22.32 19.54
N TYR A 110 10.05 22.56 19.26
CA TYR A 110 10.67 23.89 19.32
C TYR A 110 10.31 24.75 18.11
N ASN A 111 9.89 24.13 17.00
CA ASN A 111 9.32 24.85 15.88
C ASN A 111 8.06 25.62 16.34
N PRO A 112 7.91 26.91 16.00
CA PRO A 112 6.69 27.68 16.26
C PRO A 112 5.41 26.98 15.77
N TYR A 113 5.51 26.23 14.67
CA TYR A 113 4.44 25.49 14.01
C TYR A 113 4.82 23.99 13.93
N PRO A 114 4.72 23.25 15.05
CA PRO A 114 5.11 21.84 15.07
C PRO A 114 4.20 21.03 14.13
N VAL A 115 4.79 20.08 13.39
CA VAL A 115 4.06 19.19 12.48
C VAL A 115 4.67 17.78 12.56
N PRO A 116 3.86 16.73 12.71
CA PRO A 116 4.35 15.35 12.68
C PRO A 116 4.87 14.97 11.28
N ARG A 117 6.09 14.43 11.22
CA ARG A 117 6.73 13.97 9.97
C ARG A 117 7.34 12.60 10.16
N ILE A 118 7.25 11.74 9.15
CA ILE A 118 7.95 10.45 9.15
C ILE A 118 9.31 10.65 8.48
N VAL A 119 10.40 10.36 9.20
CA VAL A 119 11.78 10.55 8.75
C VAL A 119 12.58 9.26 8.90
N ARG A 120 13.67 9.11 8.14
CA ARG A 120 14.60 7.98 8.24
C ARG A 120 15.89 8.30 8.99
N GLU A 121 16.10 9.58 9.33
CA GLU A 121 17.30 10.10 9.99
C GLU A 121 16.92 11.09 11.08
N LYS A 122 17.60 11.02 12.24
CA LYS A 122 17.40 11.94 13.38
C LYS A 122 18.32 13.15 13.28
N LYS A 123 18.12 13.99 12.25
CA LYS A 123 18.99 15.16 12.00
C LYS A 123 18.86 16.24 13.08
N ASN A 124 17.65 16.51 13.56
CA ASN A 124 17.39 17.54 14.57
C ASN A 124 17.41 16.94 15.98
N LYS A 125 18.52 17.07 16.70
CA LYS A 125 18.67 16.53 18.07
C LYS A 125 17.65 17.07 19.09
N LYS A 126 17.07 18.26 18.85
CA LYS A 126 16.08 18.88 19.74
C LYS A 126 14.63 18.42 19.45
N ALA A 127 14.39 17.76 18.32
CA ALA A 127 13.06 17.26 17.99
C ALA A 127 12.71 16.00 18.79
N GLU A 128 11.42 15.79 19.04
CA GLU A 128 10.93 14.56 19.64
C GLU A 128 10.78 13.48 18.57
N TYR A 129 11.23 12.27 18.87
CA TYR A 129 11.17 11.12 17.95
C TYR A 129 10.46 9.93 18.60
N TYR A 130 9.46 9.41 17.92
CA TYR A 130 8.67 8.24 18.26
C TYR A 130 8.98 7.10 17.27
N GLY A 131 9.11 5.86 17.75
CA GLY A 131 9.65 4.71 16.99
C GLY A 131 11.03 4.29 17.50
N PRO A 132 11.89 3.58 16.72
CA PRO A 132 11.85 3.20 15.30
C PRO A 132 10.70 2.29 14.89
N TYR A 133 10.28 2.46 13.65
CA TYR A 133 9.32 1.63 12.96
C TYR A 133 10.00 0.89 11.80
N PRO A 134 9.97 -0.45 11.78
CA PRO A 134 10.59 -1.26 10.71
C PRO A 134 10.02 -0.95 9.33
N GLN A 135 8.74 -0.61 9.26
CA GLN A 135 8.06 -0.21 8.03
C GLN A 135 7.37 1.13 8.21
N ARG A 136 7.43 1.97 7.17
CA ARG A 136 6.79 3.30 7.14
C ARG A 136 5.26 3.24 7.16
N PHE A 137 4.69 2.20 6.54
CA PHE A 137 3.27 2.15 6.19
C PHE A 137 2.33 2.08 7.41
N PRO A 138 2.60 1.27 8.47
CA PRO A 138 1.74 1.25 9.66
C PRO A 138 1.64 2.60 10.37
N VAL A 139 2.79 3.28 10.56
CA VAL A 139 2.84 4.62 11.17
C VAL A 139 2.08 5.64 10.35
N PHE A 140 2.22 5.55 9.03
CA PHE A 140 1.50 6.42 8.11
C PHE A 140 -0.01 6.23 8.20
N LYS A 141 -0.50 4.99 8.36
CA LYS A 141 -1.94 4.71 8.59
C LYS A 141 -2.44 5.34 9.89
N VAL A 142 -1.72 5.11 11.00
CA VAL A 142 -2.07 5.70 12.31
C VAL A 142 -2.11 7.22 12.21
N LEU A 143 -1.07 7.83 11.62
CA LEU A 143 -1.00 9.28 11.47
C LEU A 143 -2.11 9.84 10.55
N ARG A 144 -2.50 9.10 9.49
CA ARG A 144 -3.62 9.47 8.62
C ARG A 144 -4.94 9.49 9.36
N SER A 145 -5.19 8.53 10.25
CA SER A 145 -6.40 8.50 11.06
C SER A 145 -6.39 9.57 12.14
N LEU A 146 -5.27 9.74 12.85
CA LEU A 146 -5.09 10.82 13.83
C LEU A 146 -5.25 12.21 13.21
N ARG A 147 -4.94 12.39 11.91
CA ARG A 147 -5.14 13.65 11.20
C ARG A 147 -6.61 14.03 11.05
N LYS A 148 -7.55 13.09 11.11
CA LYS A 148 -8.99 13.40 11.15
C LYS A 148 -9.40 13.96 12.50
N VAL A 149 -8.85 13.40 13.58
CA VAL A 149 -9.11 13.81 14.96
C VAL A 149 -8.41 15.13 15.30
N PHE A 150 -7.16 15.28 14.85
CA PHE A 150 -6.30 16.43 15.05
C PHE A 150 -5.85 16.98 13.70
N PRO A 151 -6.69 17.76 13.00
CA PRO A 151 -6.37 18.31 11.68
C PRO A 151 -5.11 19.19 11.70
N TYR A 152 -4.16 18.95 10.80
CA TYR A 152 -2.93 19.74 10.76
C TYR A 152 -2.46 20.04 9.34
N CYS A 153 -1.75 21.15 9.21
CA CYS A 153 -1.17 21.58 7.95
C CYS A 153 0.12 20.80 7.67
N ASN A 154 0.21 20.16 6.50
CA ASN A 154 1.39 19.40 6.07
C ASN A 154 2.37 20.21 5.22
N HIS A 155 2.09 21.50 5.00
CA HIS A 155 2.99 22.46 4.39
C HIS A 155 3.34 23.55 5.42
N LEU A 156 4.45 24.24 5.22
CA LEU A 156 4.68 25.46 6.01
C LEU A 156 3.55 26.46 5.69
N PRO A 157 3.14 27.30 6.66
CA PRO A 157 2.38 28.50 6.35
C PRO A 157 3.14 29.25 5.24
N ARG A 158 2.50 29.48 4.09
CA ARG A 158 3.07 30.35 3.06
C ARG A 158 3.16 31.74 3.69
N GLY A 159 4.36 32.26 3.93
CA GLY A 159 4.53 33.63 4.44
C GLY A 159 5.54 33.87 5.56
N ILE A 160 6.27 32.86 6.08
CA ILE A 160 7.24 33.14 7.16
C ILE A 160 8.54 33.81 6.63
N ASN A 161 8.89 33.60 5.34
CA ASN A 161 10.10 34.18 4.73
C ASN A 161 9.81 35.08 3.51
N SER A 162 8.55 35.44 3.25
CA SER A 162 8.20 36.33 2.14
C SER A 162 7.27 37.39 2.64
N LYS A 163 7.59 38.67 2.40
CA LYS A 163 6.78 39.89 2.63
C LYS A 163 5.43 39.91 1.90
N LYS A 164 4.79 38.75 1.68
CA LYS A 164 3.44 38.59 1.13
C LYS A 164 2.57 38.06 2.25
N ASN A 165 1.61 38.88 2.66
CA ASN A 165 0.57 38.59 3.63
C ASN A 165 0.02 37.17 3.42
N PHE A 166 -0.35 36.51 4.53
CA PHE A 166 -1.10 35.26 4.56
C PHE A 166 -2.15 35.31 3.45
N GLN A 167 -1.94 34.57 2.35
CA GLN A 167 -2.92 34.56 1.26
C GLN A 167 -4.25 34.06 1.83
N ASP A 168 -5.29 34.88 1.69
CA ASP A 168 -6.63 34.78 2.30
C ASP A 168 -7.42 33.49 2.06
N LYS A 169 -6.83 32.51 1.36
CA LYS A 169 -7.53 31.27 0.98
C LYS A 169 -6.93 30.06 1.69
N PRO A 170 -7.72 29.35 2.51
CA PRO A 170 -7.27 28.12 3.14
C PRO A 170 -6.92 27.05 2.10
N CYS A 171 -6.06 26.11 2.49
CA CYS A 171 -5.63 25.05 1.57
C CYS A 171 -6.75 24.02 1.35
N PHE A 172 -6.65 23.23 0.28
CA PHE A 172 -7.60 22.14 0.00
C PHE A 172 -7.86 21.25 1.22
N ASN A 173 -6.80 20.90 1.97
CA ASN A 173 -6.92 20.07 3.16
C ASN A 173 -7.80 20.69 4.25
N TYR A 174 -7.93 22.02 4.31
CA TYR A 174 -8.85 22.68 5.25
C TYR A 174 -10.29 22.47 4.82
N HIS A 175 -10.59 22.64 3.52
CA HIS A 175 -11.93 22.43 2.99
C HIS A 175 -12.44 21.00 3.14
N ILE A 176 -11.55 20.01 3.24
CA ILE A 176 -11.89 18.61 3.51
C ILE A 176 -11.67 18.18 4.97
N GLY A 177 -11.46 19.13 5.90
CA GLY A 177 -11.35 18.86 7.34
C GLY A 177 -10.04 18.21 7.82
N LEU A 178 -8.99 18.14 6.99
CA LEU A 178 -7.68 17.55 7.32
C LEU A 178 -6.61 18.58 7.68
N CYS A 179 -6.92 19.87 7.67
CA CYS A 179 -6.05 20.97 8.07
C CYS A 179 -6.81 21.91 9.00
N SER A 180 -6.14 22.39 10.04
CA SER A 180 -6.68 23.36 10.99
C SER A 180 -6.81 24.79 10.46
N GLY A 181 -6.25 25.10 9.27
CA GLY A 181 -6.34 26.44 8.68
C GLY A 181 -5.26 27.42 9.15
N ILE A 182 -4.28 26.98 9.96
CA ILE A 182 -3.12 27.78 10.39
C ILE A 182 -2.35 28.43 9.21
N CYS A 183 -2.40 27.80 8.03
CA CYS A 183 -1.76 28.33 6.83
C CYS A 183 -2.42 29.58 6.24
N ALA A 184 -3.69 29.83 6.58
CA ALA A 184 -4.46 31.00 6.16
C ALA A 184 -4.81 31.90 7.36
N GLY A 185 -4.16 31.71 8.51
CA GLY A 185 -4.39 32.53 9.71
C GLY A 185 -5.71 32.29 10.44
N ILE A 186 -6.48 31.25 10.07
CA ILE A 186 -7.81 30.96 10.62
C ILE A 186 -7.74 30.62 12.11
N ILE A 187 -6.67 29.92 12.53
CA ILE A 187 -6.41 29.61 13.94
C ILE A 187 -5.09 30.23 14.39
N SER A 188 -4.97 30.46 15.69
CA SER A 188 -3.74 31.02 16.27
C SER A 188 -2.62 29.97 16.37
N LYS A 189 -1.37 30.44 16.50
CA LYS A 189 -0.21 29.58 16.80
C LYS A 189 -0.41 28.76 18.07
N THR A 190 -1.03 29.35 19.10
CA THR A 190 -1.24 28.68 20.40
C THR A 190 -2.21 27.52 20.27
N GLU A 191 -3.31 27.73 19.53
CA GLU A 191 -4.33 26.74 19.26
C GLU A 191 -3.81 25.61 18.37
N HIS A 192 -3.01 25.94 17.34
CA HIS A 192 -2.32 24.93 16.52
C HIS A 192 -1.44 24.03 17.39
N ARG A 193 -0.66 24.61 18.31
CA ARG A 193 0.17 23.83 19.23
C ARG A 193 -0.66 22.97 20.17
N LYS A 194 -1.79 23.46 20.68
CA LYS A 194 -2.72 22.67 21.52
C LYS A 194 -3.26 21.46 20.74
N ASN A 195 -3.62 21.64 19.47
CA ASN A 195 -4.10 20.55 18.62
C ASN A 195 -3.00 19.49 18.35
N ILE A 196 -1.78 19.91 18.00
CA ILE A 196 -0.66 18.98 17.78
C ILE A 196 -0.23 18.28 19.08
N LYS A 197 -0.48 18.90 20.24
CA LYS A 197 -0.27 18.25 21.55
C LYS A 197 -1.09 16.98 21.67
N GLY A 198 -2.30 16.90 21.09
CA GLY A 198 -3.09 15.67 21.07
C GLY A 198 -2.37 14.51 20.39
N ILE A 199 -1.77 14.75 19.21
CA ILE A 199 -0.95 13.75 18.51
C ILE A 199 0.27 13.37 19.35
N ARG A 200 0.92 14.35 19.98
CA ARG A 200 2.08 14.14 20.87
C ARG A 200 1.71 13.26 22.08
N ASP A 201 0.61 13.58 22.76
CA ASP A 201 0.15 12.88 23.95
C ASP A 201 -0.32 11.45 23.61
N PHE A 202 -0.93 11.27 22.43
CA PHE A 202 -1.26 9.94 21.89
C PHE A 202 -0.03 9.05 21.76
N PHE A 203 1.04 9.54 21.10
CA PHE A 203 2.29 8.77 20.95
C PHE A 203 3.12 8.67 22.24
N LYS A 204 2.76 9.41 23.29
CA LYS A 204 3.31 9.26 24.66
C LYS A 204 2.52 8.28 25.53
N GLY A 205 1.48 7.64 24.99
CA GLY A 205 0.70 6.61 25.69
C GLY A 205 -0.51 7.12 26.47
N LYS A 206 -0.87 8.41 26.37
CA LYS A 206 -2.05 8.99 27.05
C LYS A 206 -3.37 8.72 26.32
N LYS A 207 -3.49 7.54 25.71
CA LYS A 207 -4.59 7.18 24.80
C LYS A 207 -5.95 7.04 25.50
N LEU A 208 -5.98 6.31 26.62
CA LEU A 208 -7.21 6.05 27.39
C LEU A 208 -7.73 7.33 28.03
N THR A 209 -6.84 8.07 28.71
CA THR A 209 -7.15 9.35 29.33
C THR A 209 -7.76 10.35 28.35
N MET A 210 -7.24 10.42 27.12
CA MET A 210 -7.75 11.30 26.07
C MET A 210 -9.16 10.90 25.58
N ILE A 211 -9.43 9.60 25.47
CA ILE A 211 -10.76 9.10 25.11
C ILE A 211 -11.76 9.43 26.21
N ASP A 212 -11.38 9.25 27.47
CA ASP A 212 -12.25 9.54 28.62
C ASP A 212 -12.53 11.04 28.76
N GLU A 213 -11.53 11.90 28.54
CA GLU A 213 -11.69 13.36 28.47
C GLU A 213 -12.70 13.76 27.38
N PHE A 214 -12.55 13.24 26.15
CA PHE A 214 -13.48 13.56 25.07
C PHE A 214 -14.90 13.04 25.31
N ARG A 215 -15.06 11.89 25.98
CA ARG A 215 -16.38 11.36 26.38
C ARG A 215 -17.02 12.23 27.45
N ALA A 216 -16.24 12.74 28.41
CA ALA A 216 -16.72 13.66 29.44
C ALA A 216 -17.18 14.98 28.81
N ASP A 217 -16.37 15.58 27.94
CA ASP A 217 -16.71 16.81 27.21
C ASP A 217 -17.94 16.61 26.31
N MET A 218 -18.03 15.46 25.62
CA MET A 218 -19.20 15.12 24.80
C MET A 218 -20.49 15.08 25.63
N LYS A 219 -20.46 14.43 26.80
CA LYS A 219 -21.61 14.38 27.72
C LYS A 219 -21.99 15.77 28.21
N LYS A 220 -21.01 16.60 28.55
CA LYS A 220 -21.23 17.98 28.96
C LYS A 220 -21.92 18.81 27.85
N PHE A 221 -21.40 18.77 26.62
CA PHE A 221 -22.03 19.49 25.51
C PHE A 221 -23.43 18.97 25.17
N ALA A 222 -23.69 17.68 25.34
CA ALA A 222 -25.03 17.11 25.18
C ALA A 222 -26.01 17.64 26.26
N GLN A 223 -25.56 17.79 27.51
CA GLN A 223 -26.36 18.39 28.59
C GLN A 223 -26.64 19.87 28.34
N GLU A 224 -25.68 20.60 27.79
CA GLU A 224 -25.82 22.01 27.38
C GLU A 224 -26.61 22.19 26.05
N MET A 225 -27.22 21.11 25.52
CA MET A 225 -27.95 21.10 24.23
C MET A 225 -27.10 21.52 23.01
N GLN A 226 -25.78 21.45 23.10
CA GLN A 226 -24.84 21.72 22.00
C GLN A 226 -24.56 20.44 21.19
N PHE A 227 -25.60 19.92 20.52
CA PHE A 227 -25.56 18.61 19.86
C PHE A 227 -24.52 18.50 18.73
N GLU A 228 -24.21 19.59 18.02
CA GLU A 228 -23.19 19.57 16.96
C GLU A 228 -21.79 19.32 17.52
N LYS A 229 -21.41 20.02 18.60
CA LYS A 229 -20.12 19.82 19.27
C LYS A 229 -20.03 18.45 19.93
N ALA A 230 -21.13 17.98 20.52
CA ALA A 230 -21.21 16.63 21.06
C ALA A 230 -21.05 15.57 19.95
N ALA A 231 -21.66 15.76 18.79
CA ALA A 231 -21.50 14.87 17.64
C ALA A 231 -20.06 14.87 17.11
N GLU A 232 -19.39 16.03 17.03
CA GLU A 232 -17.98 16.13 16.63
C GLU A 232 -17.06 15.36 17.58
N LEU A 233 -17.25 15.51 18.90
CA LEU A 233 -16.47 14.77 19.89
C LEU A 233 -16.77 13.27 19.87
N ARG A 234 -18.03 12.88 19.69
CA ARG A 234 -18.42 11.48 19.50
C ARG A 234 -17.66 10.85 18.33
N ASP A 235 -17.59 11.56 17.21
CA ASP A 235 -16.93 11.06 16.01
C ASP A 235 -15.41 11.02 16.20
N LYS A 236 -14.81 11.98 16.91
CA LYS A 236 -13.41 11.93 17.35
C LYS A 236 -13.10 10.75 18.27
N VAL A 237 -13.99 10.46 19.23
CA VAL A 237 -13.89 9.29 20.12
C VAL A 237 -13.93 8.01 19.29
N LYS A 238 -14.89 7.86 18.37
CA LYS A 238 -14.96 6.71 17.47
C LYS A 238 -13.72 6.54 16.62
N ASP A 239 -13.18 7.63 16.06
CA ASP A 239 -11.95 7.59 15.25
C ASP A 239 -10.73 7.19 16.12
N LEU A 240 -10.63 7.68 17.36
CA LEU A 240 -9.56 7.29 18.30
C LEU A 240 -9.71 5.85 18.80
N GLU A 241 -10.92 5.41 19.10
CA GLU A 241 -11.25 4.03 19.43
C GLU A 241 -10.91 3.10 18.28
N TYR A 242 -11.27 3.47 17.05
CA TYR A 242 -10.91 2.71 15.86
C TYR A 242 -9.39 2.62 15.71
N VAL A 243 -8.65 3.71 15.91
CA VAL A 243 -7.18 3.69 15.86
C VAL A 243 -6.60 2.85 16.99
N THR A 244 -7.13 2.92 18.21
CA THR A 244 -6.66 2.12 19.35
C THR A 244 -7.03 0.64 19.24
N GLN A 245 -8.18 0.32 18.65
CA GLN A 245 -8.62 -1.04 18.31
C GLN A 245 -7.85 -1.60 17.11
N HIS A 246 -7.52 -0.77 16.11
CA HIS A 246 -6.67 -1.15 14.97
C HIS A 246 -5.17 -1.14 15.32
N ILE A 247 -4.82 -0.63 16.51
CA ILE A 247 -3.54 -0.85 17.20
C ILE A 247 -3.61 -2.11 18.10
N LYS A 248 -4.82 -2.60 18.41
CA LYS A 248 -5.14 -3.95 18.94
C LYS A 248 -5.57 -4.93 17.83
N VAL A 249 -5.01 -4.81 16.63
CA VAL A 249 -5.04 -5.89 15.61
C VAL A 249 -3.65 -6.52 15.63
N ASP A 250 -3.43 -7.78 15.94
CA ASP A 250 -4.33 -8.86 16.37
C ASP A 250 -3.44 -9.85 17.12
N LYS A 251 -3.91 -10.31 18.27
CA LYS A 251 -3.26 -11.38 19.03
C LYS A 251 -4.29 -12.25 19.71
N ASP A 252 -4.86 -13.12 18.90
CA ASP A 252 -4.78 -14.56 19.07
C ASP A 252 -5.47 -15.18 17.86
N MET A 253 -5.00 -14.80 16.67
CA MET A 253 -5.41 -15.44 15.44
C MET A 253 -4.18 -16.14 14.88
N ASP A 254 -4.20 -17.47 14.96
CA ASP A 254 -3.28 -18.33 14.23
C ASP A 254 -3.15 -17.86 12.78
N GLU A 255 -2.00 -18.07 12.16
CA GLU A 255 -1.80 -17.75 10.74
C GLU A 255 -2.89 -18.41 9.87
N GLU A 256 -3.42 -19.54 10.34
CA GLU A 256 -4.56 -20.27 9.82
C GLU A 256 -5.91 -19.56 10.08
N ALA A 257 -6.14 -19.03 11.28
CA ALA A 257 -7.32 -18.21 11.58
C ALA A 257 -7.32 -16.88 10.81
N LEU A 258 -6.16 -16.25 10.59
CA LEU A 258 -6.05 -15.03 9.77
C LEU A 258 -6.24 -15.31 8.28
N LYS A 259 -5.74 -16.46 7.81
CA LYS A 259 -6.04 -16.98 6.46
C LYS A 259 -7.53 -17.29 6.31
N LYS A 260 -8.14 -17.89 7.34
CA LYS A 260 -9.58 -18.19 7.43
C LYS A 260 -10.41 -16.92 7.43
N MET A 261 -10.20 -15.97 8.33
CA MET A 261 -10.94 -14.71 8.34
C MET A 261 -10.76 -13.89 7.05
N LYS A 262 -9.55 -13.85 6.46
CA LYS A 262 -9.37 -13.23 5.13
C LYS A 262 -10.07 -14.02 4.02
N LYS A 263 -10.17 -15.34 4.15
CA LYS A 263 -10.94 -16.21 3.26
C LYS A 263 -12.43 -15.91 3.44
N ASP A 264 -12.94 -15.96 4.66
CA ASP A 264 -14.32 -15.64 5.03
C ASP A 264 -14.73 -14.22 4.61
N LEU A 265 -13.85 -13.22 4.73
CA LEU A 265 -14.13 -11.85 4.25
C LEU A 265 -14.21 -11.78 2.72
N ARG A 266 -13.33 -12.51 2.02
CA ARG A 266 -13.35 -12.56 0.55
C ARG A 266 -14.55 -13.33 0.01
N GLU A 267 -14.87 -14.45 0.64
CA GLU A 267 -16.05 -15.26 0.32
C GLU A 267 -17.29 -14.41 0.53
N ARG A 268 -17.45 -13.76 1.70
CA ARG A 268 -18.55 -12.80 1.92
C ARG A 268 -18.58 -11.65 0.91
N ALA A 269 -17.42 -11.12 0.51
CA ALA A 269 -17.35 -10.05 -0.49
C ALA A 269 -17.83 -10.53 -1.87
N LEU A 270 -17.48 -11.76 -2.24
CA LEU A 270 -17.90 -12.39 -3.48
C LEU A 270 -19.38 -12.74 -3.41
N ASP A 271 -19.85 -13.41 -2.36
CA ASP A 271 -21.25 -13.78 -2.16
C ASP A 271 -22.16 -12.54 -2.18
N GLU A 272 -21.80 -11.47 -1.48
CA GLU A 272 -22.55 -10.20 -1.51
C GLU A 272 -22.57 -9.58 -2.91
N LEU A 273 -21.47 -9.70 -3.68
CA LEU A 273 -21.44 -9.23 -5.06
C LEU A 273 -22.35 -10.07 -5.95
N LEU A 274 -22.27 -11.40 -5.86
CA LEU A 274 -23.08 -12.34 -6.64
C LEU A 274 -24.57 -12.20 -6.35
N GLU A 275 -24.94 -12.06 -5.07
CA GLU A 275 -26.33 -11.78 -4.67
C GLU A 275 -26.84 -10.48 -5.31
N LYS A 276 -26.02 -9.42 -5.32
CA LYS A 276 -26.39 -8.14 -5.93
C LYS A 276 -26.46 -8.20 -7.46
N LEU A 277 -25.68 -9.08 -8.08
CA LEU A 277 -25.70 -9.31 -9.52
C LEU A 277 -26.70 -10.39 -9.95
N GLN A 278 -27.34 -11.09 -9.00
CA GLN A 278 -28.20 -12.24 -9.22
C GLN A 278 -27.48 -13.36 -10.00
N LEU A 279 -26.27 -13.69 -9.55
CA LEU A 279 -25.44 -14.74 -10.15
C LEU A 279 -25.24 -15.89 -9.17
N ASP A 280 -25.19 -17.10 -9.70
CA ASP A 280 -24.88 -18.29 -8.90
C ASP A 280 -23.38 -18.43 -8.67
N ASN A 281 -23.00 -18.86 -7.47
CA ASN A 281 -21.60 -19.08 -7.11
C ASN A 281 -21.14 -20.46 -7.57
N SER A 282 -20.28 -20.51 -8.59
CA SER A 282 -19.60 -21.71 -9.07
C SER A 282 -18.33 -22.00 -8.25
N ALA A 283 -17.88 -23.26 -8.29
CA ALA A 283 -16.59 -23.60 -7.69
C ALA A 283 -15.44 -22.95 -8.48
N GLN A 284 -14.62 -22.14 -7.81
CA GLN A 284 -13.55 -21.32 -8.42
C GLN A 284 -14.08 -20.17 -9.29
N PHE A 285 -15.02 -19.38 -8.77
CA PHE A 285 -15.65 -18.28 -9.50
C PHE A 285 -14.61 -17.31 -10.06
N LYS A 286 -14.52 -17.26 -11.39
CA LYS A 286 -13.51 -16.55 -12.16
C LYS A 286 -14.07 -15.27 -12.76
N ILE A 287 -13.50 -14.15 -12.31
CA ILE A 287 -13.80 -12.81 -12.80
C ILE A 287 -12.67 -12.34 -13.71
N GLU A 288 -12.98 -11.98 -14.95
CA GLU A 288 -12.05 -11.31 -15.86
C GLU A 288 -12.41 -9.82 -15.96
N CYS A 289 -11.44 -8.94 -15.70
CA CYS A 289 -11.63 -7.49 -15.83
C CYS A 289 -10.73 -6.89 -16.90
N TYR A 290 -11.33 -6.12 -17.80
CA TYR A 290 -10.71 -5.52 -18.97
C TYR A 290 -10.62 -4.00 -18.84
N ASP A 291 -9.42 -3.46 -19.01
CA ASP A 291 -9.17 -2.01 -19.12
C ASP A 291 -8.56 -1.70 -20.50
N ILE A 292 -9.10 -0.67 -21.15
CA ILE A 292 -8.55 -0.13 -22.41
C ILE A 292 -7.95 1.25 -22.10
N SER A 293 -6.63 1.32 -22.23
CA SER A 293 -5.89 2.56 -22.02
C SER A 293 -5.35 3.09 -23.34
N ASN A 294 -5.82 4.28 -23.73
CA ASN A 294 -5.30 5.02 -24.87
C ASN A 294 -4.42 6.19 -24.41
N ILE A 295 -3.21 6.29 -24.99
CA ILE A 295 -2.34 7.45 -24.84
C ILE A 295 -2.17 8.02 -26.23
N GLN A 296 -2.50 9.30 -26.41
CA GLN A 296 -2.33 10.12 -27.61
C GLN A 296 -1.31 9.55 -28.62
N GLY A 297 -1.81 8.74 -29.56
CA GLY A 297 -1.27 8.63 -30.92
C GLY A 297 -0.57 7.35 -31.39
N THR A 298 0.00 6.47 -30.55
CA THR A 298 0.83 5.36 -31.11
C THR A 298 0.88 4.02 -30.37
N ASN A 299 0.47 3.92 -29.10
CA ASN A 299 0.62 2.68 -28.33
C ASN A 299 -0.60 2.43 -27.43
N ALA A 300 -1.76 2.22 -28.05
CA ALA A 300 -2.94 1.73 -27.33
C ALA A 300 -2.67 0.33 -26.76
N THR A 301 -3.12 0.09 -25.53
CA THR A 301 -2.94 -1.21 -24.88
C THR A 301 -4.18 -1.60 -24.11
N GLY A 302 -4.64 -2.83 -24.34
CA GLY A 302 -5.64 -3.47 -23.48
C GLY A 302 -4.97 -4.28 -22.39
N SER A 303 -5.60 -4.36 -21.24
CA SER A 303 -5.13 -5.19 -20.12
C SER A 303 -6.27 -6.02 -19.57
N MET A 304 -5.97 -7.26 -19.22
CA MET A 304 -6.88 -8.22 -18.62
C MET A 304 -6.27 -8.69 -17.30
N VAL A 305 -6.99 -8.47 -16.21
CA VAL A 305 -6.67 -9.01 -14.89
C VAL A 305 -7.71 -10.05 -14.52
N VAL A 306 -7.29 -11.05 -13.74
CA VAL A 306 -8.14 -12.18 -13.37
C VAL A 306 -8.22 -12.30 -11.87
N PHE A 307 -9.43 -12.49 -11.35
CA PHE A 307 -9.67 -12.84 -9.97
C PHE A 307 -10.36 -14.20 -9.89
N VAL A 308 -9.90 -15.06 -8.99
CA VAL A 308 -10.52 -16.35 -8.69
C VAL A 308 -10.86 -16.34 -7.20
N ASP A 309 -12.12 -16.60 -6.86
CA ASP A 309 -12.63 -16.55 -5.48
C ASP A 309 -12.26 -15.24 -4.74
N GLY A 310 -12.41 -14.11 -5.46
CA GLY A 310 -12.09 -12.78 -4.95
C GLY A 310 -10.58 -12.50 -4.73
N LYS A 311 -9.67 -13.36 -5.21
CA LYS A 311 -8.21 -13.16 -5.15
C LYS A 311 -7.62 -12.92 -6.54
N PRO A 312 -6.66 -11.99 -6.68
CA PRO A 312 -5.96 -11.79 -7.95
C PRO A 312 -5.11 -13.01 -8.31
N ASP A 313 -5.35 -13.60 -9.48
CA ASP A 313 -4.47 -14.61 -10.07
C ASP A 313 -3.60 -14.00 -11.18
N LYS A 314 -2.41 -13.57 -10.78
CA LYS A 314 -1.44 -12.89 -11.65
C LYS A 314 -0.91 -13.78 -12.77
N ALA A 315 -0.94 -15.11 -12.62
CA ALA A 315 -0.48 -16.01 -13.68
C ALA A 315 -1.41 -15.95 -14.91
N LEU A 316 -2.67 -15.57 -14.70
CA LEU A 316 -3.69 -15.48 -15.74
C LEU A 316 -3.79 -14.08 -16.37
N TYR A 317 -2.99 -13.10 -15.92
CA TYR A 317 -3.08 -11.71 -16.42
C TYR A 317 -2.52 -11.58 -17.84
N ARG A 318 -3.20 -10.86 -18.72
CA ARG A 318 -2.76 -10.69 -20.12
C ARG A 318 -2.74 -9.23 -20.54
N LYS A 319 -1.77 -8.90 -21.38
CA LYS A 319 -1.62 -7.59 -21.99
C LYS A 319 -1.77 -7.72 -23.48
N PHE A 320 -2.57 -6.86 -24.06
CA PHE A 320 -2.85 -6.84 -25.49
C PHE A 320 -2.23 -5.58 -26.07
N LYS A 321 -1.18 -5.78 -26.87
CA LYS A 321 -0.69 -4.71 -27.73
C LYS A 321 -1.65 -4.58 -28.91
N ILE A 322 -2.34 -3.44 -28.99
CA ILE A 322 -3.30 -3.13 -30.05
C ILE A 322 -2.52 -2.75 -31.30
N LYS A 323 -2.83 -3.39 -32.43
CA LYS A 323 -2.07 -3.20 -33.69
C LYS A 323 -2.66 -2.13 -34.60
N THR A 324 -3.87 -1.66 -34.31
CA THR A 324 -4.67 -0.84 -35.23
C THR A 324 -4.16 0.62 -35.29
N LYS A 325 -4.10 1.18 -36.52
CA LYS A 325 -3.49 2.48 -36.88
C LYS A 325 -4.48 3.64 -37.05
N SER A 326 -5.79 3.41 -36.94
CA SER A 326 -6.79 4.48 -37.05
C SER A 326 -7.07 5.13 -35.69
N THR A 327 -7.74 6.28 -35.75
CA THR A 327 -8.14 7.19 -34.66
C THR A 327 -8.54 6.52 -33.33
N PRO A 328 -8.47 7.25 -32.18
CA PRO A 328 -8.93 6.80 -30.86
C PRO A 328 -10.37 6.28 -30.84
N ASP A 329 -10.57 5.01 -31.20
CA ASP A 329 -11.86 4.36 -31.09
C ASP A 329 -11.80 3.21 -30.08
N ASP A 330 -12.26 3.51 -28.87
CA ASP A 330 -12.36 2.57 -27.74
C ASP A 330 -13.17 1.31 -28.11
N PHE A 331 -14.14 1.42 -29.04
CA PHE A 331 -14.93 0.29 -29.52
C PHE A 331 -14.08 -0.72 -30.30
N HIS A 332 -13.26 -0.23 -31.23
CA HIS A 332 -12.38 -1.09 -32.03
C HIS A 332 -11.30 -1.74 -31.18
N MET A 333 -10.75 -0.99 -30.22
CA MET A 333 -9.76 -1.49 -29.27
C MET A 333 -10.32 -2.60 -28.38
N MET A 334 -11.54 -2.40 -27.85
CA MET A 334 -12.24 -3.42 -27.07
C MET A 334 -12.54 -4.66 -27.91
N ARG A 335 -12.99 -4.49 -29.15
CA ARG A 335 -13.20 -5.59 -30.11
C ARG A 335 -11.94 -6.39 -30.33
N GLU A 336 -10.81 -5.75 -30.64
CA GLU A 336 -9.55 -6.47 -30.86
C GLU A 336 -9.15 -7.32 -29.63
N VAL A 337 -9.31 -6.78 -28.41
CA VAL A 337 -8.95 -7.48 -27.17
C VAL A 337 -9.89 -8.65 -26.90
N LEU A 338 -11.20 -8.42 -26.88
CA LEU A 338 -12.19 -9.45 -26.59
C LEU A 338 -12.24 -10.52 -27.68
N THR A 339 -12.22 -10.15 -28.96
CA THR A 339 -12.15 -11.13 -30.06
C THR A 339 -10.94 -12.05 -29.91
N ARG A 340 -9.76 -11.52 -29.55
CA ARG A 340 -8.58 -12.35 -29.31
C ARG A 340 -8.73 -13.28 -28.12
N ARG A 341 -9.47 -12.86 -27.08
CA ARG A 341 -9.80 -13.71 -25.93
C ARG A 341 -10.81 -14.80 -26.26
N LEU A 342 -11.92 -14.43 -26.90
CA LEU A 342 -13.10 -15.28 -27.09
C LEU A 342 -12.86 -16.36 -28.15
N LYS A 343 -11.97 -16.12 -29.12
CA LYS A 343 -11.51 -17.14 -30.07
C LYS A 343 -10.99 -18.42 -29.41
N TYR A 344 -10.45 -18.33 -28.20
CA TYR A 344 -9.99 -19.50 -27.43
C TYR A 344 -11.13 -20.27 -26.77
N LEU A 345 -12.30 -19.64 -26.57
CA LEU A 345 -13.49 -20.27 -25.99
C LEU A 345 -14.35 -20.94 -27.07
N SER A 346 -14.40 -20.38 -28.27
CA SER A 346 -15.20 -20.90 -29.39
C SER A 346 -14.59 -22.11 -30.13
N GLY A 347 -13.61 -22.81 -29.54
CA GLY A 347 -13.02 -24.04 -30.09
C GLY A 347 -12.26 -23.88 -31.42
N SER A 348 -12.04 -22.65 -31.89
CA SER A 348 -11.39 -22.38 -33.16
C SER A 348 -9.88 -22.60 -33.03
N LYS A 349 -9.42 -23.80 -33.42
CA LYS A 349 -8.00 -24.20 -33.49
C LYS A 349 -7.15 -23.08 -34.10
N SER A 350 -6.51 -22.28 -33.27
CA SER A 350 -5.48 -21.34 -33.68
C SER A 350 -4.22 -21.63 -32.87
N SER A 351 -3.16 -21.78 -33.65
CA SER A 351 -1.89 -22.44 -33.37
C SER A 351 -0.91 -21.57 -32.58
N GLU A 352 -1.37 -20.91 -31.52
CA GLU A 352 -0.53 -20.19 -30.56
C GLU A 352 -0.64 -20.86 -29.18
N LYS A 353 0.29 -21.80 -28.94
CA LYS A 353 0.75 -22.38 -27.66
C LYS A 353 -0.17 -22.20 -26.44
N ASN A 354 -0.83 -23.29 -26.01
CA ASN A 354 -1.12 -23.72 -24.62
C ASN A 354 -1.14 -22.62 -23.55
N ASP A 355 -1.89 -21.53 -23.77
CA ASP A 355 -1.99 -20.49 -22.77
C ASP A 355 -3.11 -20.83 -21.77
N LYS A 356 -2.72 -21.38 -20.62
CA LYS A 356 -3.63 -21.77 -19.53
C LYS A 356 -4.53 -20.62 -19.05
N SER A 357 -4.21 -19.34 -19.32
CA SER A 357 -5.11 -18.23 -18.97
C SER A 357 -6.41 -18.23 -19.76
N PHE A 358 -6.37 -18.73 -21.00
CA PHE A 358 -7.49 -18.68 -21.92
C PHE A 358 -8.27 -19.99 -21.99
N SER A 359 -7.76 -21.07 -21.39
CA SER A 359 -8.38 -22.40 -21.39
C SER A 359 -9.60 -22.54 -20.48
N ILE A 360 -9.86 -21.56 -19.60
CA ILE A 360 -10.98 -21.58 -18.66
C ILE A 360 -11.91 -20.41 -18.98
N GLN A 361 -13.20 -20.68 -19.18
CA GLN A 361 -14.24 -19.67 -19.36
C GLN A 361 -14.42 -18.86 -18.07
N PRO A 362 -14.57 -17.52 -18.14
CA PRO A 362 -14.90 -16.72 -16.97
C PRO A 362 -16.38 -16.86 -16.59
N ASP A 363 -16.66 -16.79 -15.30
CA ASP A 363 -18.02 -16.74 -14.74
C ASP A 363 -18.58 -15.30 -14.74
N LEU A 364 -17.70 -14.29 -14.84
CA LEU A 364 -18.09 -12.89 -14.96
C LEU A 364 -17.04 -12.11 -15.75
N ILE A 365 -17.49 -11.31 -16.72
CA ILE A 365 -16.67 -10.30 -17.39
C ILE A 365 -17.03 -8.91 -16.88
N ILE A 366 -15.99 -8.16 -16.54
CA ILE A 366 -16.07 -6.77 -16.10
C ILE A 366 -15.32 -5.89 -17.09
N VAL A 367 -15.97 -4.84 -17.59
CA VAL A 367 -15.33 -3.81 -18.41
C VAL A 367 -15.14 -2.54 -17.59
N ASP A 368 -13.89 -2.08 -17.46
CA ASP A 368 -13.55 -0.81 -16.78
C ASP A 368 -13.87 0.38 -17.69
N GLY A 369 -15.16 0.64 -17.84
CA GLY A 369 -15.70 1.58 -18.79
C GLY A 369 -17.16 1.89 -18.57
N GLY A 370 -17.58 3.08 -19.02
CA GLY A 370 -18.99 3.46 -19.03
C GLY A 370 -19.80 2.68 -20.08
N LYS A 371 -21.07 3.07 -20.20
CA LYS A 371 -22.07 2.44 -21.10
C LYS A 371 -21.57 2.13 -22.51
N GLY A 372 -20.81 3.03 -23.14
CA GLY A 372 -20.28 2.79 -24.50
C GLY A 372 -19.33 1.59 -24.60
N GLN A 373 -18.39 1.44 -23.67
CA GLN A 373 -17.48 0.29 -23.67
C GLN A 373 -18.21 -1.01 -23.30
N LEU A 374 -19.21 -0.92 -22.41
CA LEU A 374 -20.09 -2.04 -22.09
C LEU A 374 -20.90 -2.51 -23.30
N THR A 375 -21.53 -1.59 -24.04
CA THR A 375 -22.23 -1.89 -25.31
C THR A 375 -21.30 -2.56 -26.32
N SER A 376 -20.07 -2.05 -26.43
CA SER A 376 -19.04 -2.65 -27.30
C SER A 376 -18.83 -4.11 -26.95
N ALA A 377 -18.55 -4.39 -25.67
CA ALA A 377 -18.31 -5.74 -25.18
C ALA A 377 -19.54 -6.64 -25.35
N TYR A 378 -20.74 -6.12 -25.08
CA TYR A 378 -21.99 -6.87 -25.23
C TYR A 378 -22.18 -7.35 -26.66
N SER A 379 -22.06 -6.45 -27.64
CA SER A 379 -22.17 -6.79 -29.06
C SER A 379 -21.20 -7.89 -29.47
N ILE A 380 -19.96 -7.87 -28.95
CA ILE A 380 -18.95 -8.89 -29.23
C ILE A 380 -19.29 -10.23 -28.58
N LEU A 381 -19.72 -10.25 -27.32
CA LEU A 381 -20.13 -11.49 -26.65
C LEU A 381 -21.34 -12.13 -27.35
N ASN A 382 -22.29 -11.31 -27.78
CA ASN A 382 -23.47 -11.76 -28.51
C ASN A 382 -23.10 -12.37 -29.88
N GLU A 383 -22.18 -11.73 -30.63
CA GLU A 383 -21.65 -12.26 -31.90
C GLU A 383 -21.00 -13.65 -31.73
N TYR A 384 -20.38 -13.91 -30.57
CA TYR A 384 -19.76 -15.20 -30.24
C TYR A 384 -20.73 -16.20 -29.59
N GLY A 385 -22.02 -15.85 -29.43
CA GLY A 385 -23.02 -16.70 -28.80
C GLY A 385 -22.75 -16.97 -27.31
N LEU A 386 -22.03 -16.07 -26.63
CA LEU A 386 -21.60 -16.25 -25.24
C LEU A 386 -22.40 -15.42 -24.23
N ILE A 387 -23.26 -14.51 -24.69
CA ILE A 387 -23.95 -13.56 -23.81
C ILE A 387 -24.83 -14.23 -22.77
N ASP A 388 -25.46 -15.35 -23.13
CA ASP A 388 -26.32 -16.13 -22.22
C ASP A 388 -25.51 -16.98 -21.23
N SER A 389 -24.22 -17.20 -21.50
CA SER A 389 -23.34 -18.09 -20.72
C SER A 389 -22.30 -17.36 -19.87
N VAL A 390 -22.02 -16.08 -20.19
CA VAL A 390 -21.02 -15.27 -19.50
C VAL A 390 -21.62 -13.91 -19.16
N PRO A 391 -22.05 -13.73 -17.90
CA PRO A 391 -22.47 -12.44 -17.39
C PRO A 391 -21.47 -11.32 -17.68
N LEU A 392 -21.97 -10.15 -18.09
CA LEU A 392 -21.18 -8.99 -18.46
C LEU A 392 -21.66 -7.73 -17.73
N ILE A 393 -20.73 -7.04 -17.06
CA ILE A 393 -20.99 -5.76 -16.41
C ILE A 393 -19.97 -4.69 -16.78
N GLY A 394 -20.38 -3.42 -16.73
CA GLY A 394 -19.52 -2.25 -16.89
C GLY A 394 -19.35 -1.50 -15.58
N LEU A 395 -18.15 -0.96 -15.34
CA LEU A 395 -17.83 -0.12 -14.19
C LEU A 395 -17.61 1.34 -14.62
N ALA A 396 -18.47 2.24 -14.17
CA ALA A 396 -18.26 3.67 -14.41
C ALA A 396 -17.38 4.32 -13.32
N LYS A 397 -16.53 5.26 -13.74
CA LYS A 397 -15.58 5.98 -12.88
C LYS A 397 -16.21 6.85 -11.79
N ARG A 398 -17.52 7.18 -11.87
CA ARG A 398 -18.22 7.97 -10.85
C ARG A 398 -18.97 7.01 -9.93
N GLU A 399 -18.56 6.98 -8.65
CA GLU A 399 -19.15 6.18 -7.56
C GLU A 399 -19.09 4.64 -7.69
N GLU A 400 -18.25 4.08 -8.58
CA GLU A 400 -18.19 2.62 -8.85
C GLU A 400 -19.56 2.03 -9.26
N GLU A 401 -20.32 2.81 -10.03
CA GLU A 401 -21.62 2.39 -10.50
C GLU A 401 -21.48 1.21 -11.46
N ILE A 402 -22.19 0.13 -11.15
CA ILE A 402 -22.25 -1.07 -11.98
C ILE A 402 -23.40 -0.90 -12.97
N PHE A 403 -23.13 -1.19 -14.23
CA PHE A 403 -24.12 -1.23 -15.29
C PHE A 403 -24.22 -2.62 -15.89
N ARG A 404 -25.45 -3.08 -16.13
CA ARG A 404 -25.79 -4.31 -16.85
C ARG A 404 -26.72 -3.95 -18.01
N VAL A 405 -26.53 -4.56 -19.17
CA VAL A 405 -27.42 -4.38 -20.33
C VAL A 405 -28.68 -5.22 -20.10
N ILE A 406 -29.86 -4.63 -20.32
CA ILE A 406 -31.16 -5.31 -20.17
C ILE A 406 -31.97 -5.37 -21.46
N ASP A 407 -31.75 -4.43 -22.38
CA ASP A 407 -32.34 -4.41 -23.72
C ASP A 407 -31.27 -3.91 -24.70
N THR A 408 -31.40 -4.26 -25.98
CA THR A 408 -30.48 -3.90 -27.06
C THR A 408 -31.13 -2.96 -28.10
N GLU A 409 -32.46 -2.83 -28.13
CA GLU A 409 -33.18 -2.06 -29.15
C GLU A 409 -34.19 -1.06 -28.54
N PRO A 410 -33.75 0.10 -28.00
CA PRO A 410 -32.36 0.57 -27.90
C PRO A 410 -31.62 -0.04 -26.70
N TYR A 411 -30.30 0.17 -26.63
CA TYR A 411 -29.52 -0.26 -25.47
C TYR A 411 -30.03 0.37 -24.17
N GLU A 412 -30.66 -0.44 -23.33
CA GLU A 412 -31.08 -0.07 -21.99
C GLU A 412 -30.16 -0.69 -20.94
N PHE A 413 -29.95 0.05 -19.85
CA PHE A 413 -29.01 -0.34 -18.81
C PHE A 413 -29.66 -0.29 -17.44
N GLU A 414 -29.58 -1.39 -16.72
CA GLU A 414 -29.82 -1.44 -15.30
C GLU A 414 -28.60 -0.90 -14.55
N LYS A 415 -28.85 -0.06 -13.55
CA LYS A 415 -27.83 0.47 -12.65
C LYS A 415 -27.90 -0.24 -11.30
N ILE A 416 -26.86 -1.02 -10.99
CA ILE A 416 -26.74 -1.75 -9.74
C ILE A 416 -25.85 -0.94 -8.78
N ARG A 417 -26.37 -0.61 -7.60
CA ARG A 417 -25.65 0.16 -6.58
C ARG A 417 -25.22 -0.72 -5.41
N LEU A 418 -23.93 -0.73 -5.14
CA LEU A 418 -23.38 -1.33 -3.92
C LEU A 418 -23.40 -0.32 -2.76
N LYS A 419 -23.56 -0.80 -1.53
CA LYS A 419 -23.52 0.07 -0.33
C LYS A 419 -22.12 0.68 -0.20
N ARG A 420 -22.02 1.96 0.19
CA ARG A 420 -20.73 2.71 0.29
C ARG A 420 -19.66 2.10 1.19
N ARG A 421 -19.99 1.09 2.00
CA ARG A 421 -19.09 0.37 2.92
C ARG A 421 -19.27 -1.16 2.84
N SER A 422 -19.84 -1.68 1.75
CA SER A 422 -19.95 -3.13 1.56
C SER A 422 -18.62 -3.77 1.17
N GLU A 423 -18.47 -5.05 1.51
CA GLU A 423 -17.29 -5.83 1.12
C GLU A 423 -17.26 -6.07 -0.40
N ALA A 424 -18.44 -6.22 -1.02
CA ALA A 424 -18.59 -6.27 -2.47
C ALA A 424 -18.04 -5.01 -3.16
N LEU A 425 -18.29 -3.82 -2.62
CA LEU A 425 -17.77 -2.56 -3.20
C LEU A 425 -16.24 -2.52 -3.14
N TYR A 426 -15.68 -2.93 -2.00
CA TYR A 426 -14.22 -3.01 -1.87
C TYR A 426 -13.60 -4.06 -2.80
N LEU A 427 -14.30 -5.16 -3.09
CA LEU A 427 -13.86 -6.15 -4.08
C LEU A 427 -13.83 -5.56 -5.49
N ILE A 428 -14.90 -4.90 -5.92
CA ILE A 428 -14.98 -4.23 -7.23
C ILE A 428 -13.90 -3.15 -7.38
N GLN A 429 -13.69 -2.33 -6.35
CA GLN A 429 -12.61 -1.33 -6.33
C GLN A 429 -11.23 -1.98 -6.49
N ARG A 430 -10.97 -3.09 -5.79
CA ARG A 430 -9.70 -3.82 -5.92
C ARG A 430 -9.49 -4.39 -7.32
N ILE A 431 -10.53 -4.94 -7.95
CA ILE A 431 -10.48 -5.49 -9.30
C ILE A 431 -10.13 -4.39 -10.30
N ARG A 432 -10.85 -3.26 -10.24
CA ARG A 432 -10.61 -2.10 -11.10
C ARG A 432 -9.23 -1.48 -10.89
N ASP A 433 -8.86 -1.22 -9.63
CA ASP A 433 -7.56 -0.63 -9.30
C ASP A 433 -6.41 -1.53 -9.78
N GLU A 434 -6.59 -2.85 -9.73
CA GLU A 434 -5.62 -3.81 -10.25
C GLU A 434 -5.55 -3.80 -11.78
N ALA A 435 -6.69 -3.69 -12.48
CA ALA A 435 -6.76 -3.51 -13.93
C ALA A 435 -6.02 -2.23 -14.37
N HIS A 436 -6.39 -1.08 -13.79
CA HIS A 436 -5.71 0.19 -14.00
C HIS A 436 -4.20 0.11 -13.67
N ARG A 437 -3.82 -0.49 -12.53
CA ARG A 437 -2.40 -0.64 -12.14
C ARG A 437 -1.62 -1.46 -13.17
N PHE A 438 -2.22 -2.54 -13.65
CA PHE A 438 -1.59 -3.45 -14.60
C PHE A 438 -1.39 -2.78 -15.98
N ALA A 439 -2.33 -1.94 -16.41
CA ALA A 439 -2.21 -1.09 -17.59
C ALA A 439 -1.09 -0.03 -17.43
N ILE A 440 -1.09 0.75 -16.35
CA ILE A 440 -0.08 1.81 -16.09
C ILE A 440 1.34 1.25 -16.04
N GLY A 441 1.53 0.10 -15.39
CA GLY A 441 2.84 -0.57 -15.31
C GLY A 441 3.41 -0.91 -16.68
N TYR A 442 2.56 -1.25 -17.65
CA TYR A 442 2.97 -1.50 -19.03
C TYR A 442 3.37 -0.23 -19.77
N HIS A 443 2.60 0.85 -19.60
CA HIS A 443 2.90 2.14 -20.22
C HIS A 443 4.23 2.71 -19.74
N ARG A 444 4.61 2.51 -18.47
CA ARG A 444 5.94 2.89 -17.97
C ARG A 444 7.05 2.12 -18.72
N THR A 445 6.88 0.81 -18.91
CA THR A 445 7.84 -0.01 -19.66
C THR A 445 7.90 0.36 -21.15
N LEU A 446 6.76 0.60 -21.80
CA LEU A 446 6.71 0.99 -23.21
C LEU A 446 7.27 2.40 -23.44
N ARG A 447 6.95 3.39 -22.58
CA ARG A 447 7.54 4.74 -22.65
C ARG A 447 9.05 4.70 -22.44
N SER A 448 9.53 3.90 -21.49
CA SER A 448 10.97 3.74 -21.30
C SER A 448 11.65 3.20 -22.56
N LYS A 449 11.09 2.17 -23.21
CA LYS A 449 11.63 1.62 -24.48
C LYS A 449 11.53 2.61 -25.64
N GLY A 450 10.42 3.33 -25.78
CA GLY A 450 10.17 4.29 -26.86
C GLY A 450 11.01 5.58 -26.75
N GLN A 451 11.14 6.15 -25.54
CA GLN A 451 12.01 7.31 -25.29
C GLN A 451 13.49 6.94 -25.44
N ILE A 452 13.90 5.75 -24.98
CA ILE A 452 15.28 5.28 -25.19
C ILE A 452 15.57 5.18 -26.69
N LYS A 453 14.66 4.59 -27.47
CA LYS A 453 14.85 4.46 -28.91
C LYS A 453 14.96 5.84 -29.59
N SER A 454 14.02 6.74 -29.35
CA SER A 454 14.02 8.10 -29.94
C SER A 454 15.25 8.95 -29.54
N ILE A 455 15.71 8.90 -28.29
CA ILE A 455 16.87 9.70 -27.84
C ILE A 455 18.20 9.11 -28.35
N LEU A 456 18.27 7.78 -28.49
CA LEU A 456 19.48 7.09 -28.97
C LEU A 456 19.57 7.02 -30.51
N ASP A 457 18.46 7.20 -31.22
CA ASP A 457 18.42 7.24 -32.69
C ASP A 457 19.12 8.50 -33.25
N ASP A 458 19.08 9.62 -32.51
CA ASP A 458 19.66 10.91 -32.91
C ASP A 458 21.18 11.01 -32.66
N ILE A 459 21.84 9.95 -32.15
CA ILE A 459 23.26 10.00 -31.74
C ILE A 459 24.15 9.33 -32.80
N PRO A 460 25.05 10.09 -33.47
CA PRO A 460 26.00 9.53 -34.41
C PRO A 460 26.91 8.47 -33.75
N GLY A 461 26.95 7.27 -34.33
CA GLY A 461 27.78 6.15 -33.85
C GLY A 461 27.12 5.19 -32.86
N VAL A 462 25.82 5.33 -32.57
CA VAL A 462 25.06 4.39 -31.72
C VAL A 462 24.18 3.49 -32.59
N GLY A 463 24.70 2.30 -32.94
CA GLY A 463 23.93 1.28 -33.67
C GLY A 463 22.96 0.47 -32.78
N GLU A 464 22.06 -0.30 -33.39
CA GLU A 464 21.04 -1.12 -32.71
C GLU A 464 21.61 -2.07 -31.64
N ILE A 465 22.80 -2.64 -31.88
CA ILE A 465 23.47 -3.54 -30.93
C ILE A 465 23.85 -2.80 -29.64
N THR A 466 24.38 -1.59 -29.76
CA THR A 466 24.77 -0.75 -28.61
C THR A 466 23.54 -0.29 -27.84
N LYS A 467 22.43 0.05 -28.53
CA LYS A 467 21.16 0.42 -27.90
C LYS A 467 20.60 -0.73 -27.05
N LYS A 468 20.64 -1.96 -27.56
CA LYS A 468 20.19 -3.15 -26.83
C LYS A 468 21.00 -3.36 -25.55
N ARG A 469 22.33 -3.26 -25.63
CA ARG A 469 23.23 -3.39 -24.46
C ARG A 469 22.98 -2.32 -23.40
N LEU A 470 22.80 -1.07 -23.82
CA LEU A 470 22.47 0.03 -22.92
C LEU A 470 21.12 -0.22 -22.22
N PHE A 471 20.12 -0.72 -22.96
CA PHE A 471 18.82 -1.06 -22.40
C PHE A 471 18.91 -2.20 -21.36
N GLU A 472 19.63 -3.27 -21.67
CA GLU A 472 19.81 -4.41 -20.76
C GLU A 472 20.54 -4.00 -19.47
N ALA A 473 21.52 -3.11 -19.57
CA ALA A 473 22.31 -2.67 -18.42
C ALA A 473 21.58 -1.65 -17.52
N PHE A 474 20.90 -0.66 -18.09
CA PHE A 474 20.34 0.46 -17.32
C PHE A 474 18.81 0.41 -17.17
N GLY A 475 18.09 -0.28 -18.05
CA GLY A 475 16.64 -0.45 -18.04
C GLY A 475 15.79 0.79 -18.34
N SER A 476 16.28 2.00 -18.03
CA SER A 476 15.57 3.27 -18.24
C SER A 476 16.51 4.42 -18.60
N VAL A 477 16.02 5.44 -19.33
CA VAL A 477 16.78 6.68 -19.62
C VAL A 477 17.23 7.36 -18.33
N GLU A 478 16.40 7.36 -17.29
CA GLU A 478 16.71 8.05 -16.03
C GLU A 478 17.88 7.39 -15.29
N SER A 479 17.98 6.06 -15.39
CA SER A 479 19.15 5.30 -14.91
C SER A 479 20.39 5.64 -15.73
N MET A 480 20.27 5.76 -17.05
CA MET A 480 21.38 6.16 -17.94
C MET A 480 21.88 7.57 -17.65
N LYS A 481 21.00 8.53 -17.30
CA LYS A 481 21.39 9.90 -16.92
C LYS A 481 22.27 9.94 -15.66
N LYS A 482 22.07 8.98 -14.76
CA LYS A 482 22.79 8.86 -13.48
C LYS A 482 24.09 8.06 -13.63
N ALA A 483 24.30 7.41 -14.77
CA ALA A 483 25.50 6.63 -15.03
C ALA A 483 26.75 7.50 -15.13
N THR A 484 27.86 6.99 -14.62
CA THR A 484 29.17 7.61 -14.73
C THR A 484 29.78 7.40 -16.12
N ASN A 485 30.77 8.23 -16.49
CA ASN A 485 31.53 8.05 -17.74
C ASN A 485 32.13 6.63 -17.83
N ARG A 486 32.64 6.09 -16.72
CA ARG A 486 33.24 4.74 -16.67
C ARG A 486 32.22 3.64 -16.95
N GLU A 487 31.03 3.73 -16.36
CA GLU A 487 29.96 2.74 -16.58
C GLU A 487 29.44 2.77 -18.02
N MET A 488 29.29 3.97 -18.60
CA MET A 488 28.90 4.11 -20.00
C MET A 488 29.97 3.60 -20.97
N GLU A 489 31.25 3.91 -20.71
CA GLU A 489 32.38 3.43 -21.52
C GLU A 489 32.50 1.90 -21.49
N ALA A 490 32.21 1.26 -20.36
CA ALA A 490 32.23 -0.20 -20.25
C ALA A 490 31.20 -0.88 -21.17
N ILE A 491 30.07 -0.22 -21.43
CA ILE A 491 28.95 -0.79 -22.21
C ILE A 491 29.06 -0.42 -23.70
N VAL A 492 29.33 0.86 -23.98
CA VAL A 492 29.43 1.38 -25.36
C VAL A 492 30.77 1.01 -26.00
N ARG A 493 31.82 0.77 -25.19
CA ARG A 493 33.18 0.39 -25.62
C ARG A 493 33.86 1.40 -26.54
N ASN A 494 33.35 2.62 -26.59
CA ASN A 494 33.94 3.74 -27.33
C ASN A 494 33.86 5.01 -26.50
N LYS A 495 35.02 5.59 -26.18
CA LYS A 495 35.14 6.77 -25.30
C LYS A 495 34.46 8.02 -25.87
N ARG A 496 34.62 8.29 -27.17
CA ARG A 496 34.01 9.45 -27.83
C ARG A 496 32.49 9.34 -27.88
N THR A 497 31.98 8.16 -28.25
CA THR A 497 30.53 7.89 -28.30
C THR A 497 29.90 7.95 -26.92
N SER A 498 30.56 7.42 -25.88
CA SER A 498 30.06 7.43 -24.49
C SER A 498 29.91 8.85 -23.93
N GLN A 499 30.89 9.72 -24.21
CA GLN A 499 30.85 11.12 -23.79
C GLN A 499 29.76 11.91 -24.53
N ALA A 500 29.60 11.68 -25.83
CA ALA A 500 28.50 12.25 -26.61
C ALA A 500 27.13 11.81 -26.06
N LEU A 501 26.99 10.52 -25.72
CA LEU A 501 25.78 9.95 -25.15
C LEU A 501 25.38 10.63 -23.84
N LEU A 502 26.32 10.74 -22.89
CA LEU A 502 26.07 11.38 -21.59
C LEU A 502 25.77 12.88 -21.72
N LYS A 503 26.37 13.56 -22.71
CA LYS A 503 26.11 14.97 -22.98
C LYS A 503 24.69 15.20 -23.51
N VAL A 504 24.20 14.32 -24.39
CA VAL A 504 22.82 14.36 -24.91
C VAL A 504 21.82 13.99 -23.80
N LEU A 505 22.09 12.91 -23.06
CA LEU A 505 21.23 12.43 -21.98
C LEU A 505 21.07 13.44 -20.83
N LYS A 506 22.05 14.31 -20.58
CA LYS A 506 21.96 15.39 -19.58
C LYS A 506 21.20 16.62 -20.05
N LYS A 507 20.99 16.79 -21.37
CA LYS A 507 20.28 17.93 -21.97
C LYS A 507 18.77 17.68 -22.11
N VAL A 508 18.39 16.43 -22.35
CA VAL A 508 17.01 15.92 -22.22
C VAL A 508 16.72 15.65 -20.75
#